data_AF-A0A1E7GN65-F1
#
_entry.id   AF-A0A1E7GN65-F1
#
_cell.length_a   1.000
_cell.length_b   1.000
_cell.length_c   1.000
_cell.angle_alpha   90.00
_cell.angle_beta   90.00
_cell.angle_gamma   90.00
#
_symmetry.space_group_name_H-M   'P 1'
#
loop_
_entity.id
_entity.type
_entity.pdbx_description
1 polymer ?
#
loop_
_entity_poly.entity_id
_entity_poly.type
_entity_poly.pdbx_seq_one_letter_code
_entity_poly.pdbx_strand_id
1 'polypeptide(L)'
;MGEYGHYRGADIEDQKNVPVRLQTNESCFQCHKPVRRIHKKGVHKSVSCEVCHGPYADHVKDGKKIGVLPVKKGKEITHLCLRCHNKVIQARPRTSIKVVGMPEHLQEKHVRIENTCDQCHMVHDPLLWINQAKEMIGIKEEM
;
A
#
# COMPACT_ATOMS: atom_id res chain seq x y z
N MET A 1 31.78 29.52 2.55
CA MET A 1 31.13 28.57 1.60
C MET A 1 31.71 27.20 1.87
N GLY A 2 30.90 26.13 1.77
CA GLY A 2 31.38 24.75 1.92
C GLY A 2 32.29 24.35 0.74
N GLU A 3 32.98 23.22 0.88
CA GLU A 3 33.91 22.65 -0.13
C GLU A 3 33.30 22.57 -1.54
N TYR A 4 31.97 22.40 -1.63
CA TYR A 4 31.20 22.34 -2.88
C TYR A 4 30.14 23.45 -2.97
N GLY A 5 30.42 24.64 -2.45
CA GLY A 5 29.48 25.78 -2.45
C GLY A 5 28.40 25.65 -1.37
N HIS A 6 27.13 25.58 -1.78
CA HIS A 6 25.99 25.35 -0.87
C HIS A 6 25.83 23.87 -0.49
N TYR A 7 26.51 22.97 -1.21
CA TYR A 7 26.47 21.55 -0.93
C TYR A 7 27.43 21.17 0.21
N ARG A 8 26.93 20.40 1.19
CA ARG A 8 27.73 19.89 2.30
C ARG A 8 28.48 18.63 1.84
N GLY A 9 29.76 18.76 1.50
CA GLY A 9 30.58 17.65 1.00
C GLY A 9 30.58 16.39 1.88
N ALA A 10 30.61 16.58 3.21
CA ALA A 10 30.53 15.48 4.19
C ALA A 10 29.21 14.69 4.11
N ASP A 11 28.16 15.23 3.51
CA ASP A 11 26.87 14.55 3.38
C ASP A 11 26.96 13.27 2.56
N ILE A 12 27.85 13.20 1.57
CA ILE A 12 28.07 11.98 0.79
C ILE A 12 28.48 10.83 1.71
N GLU A 13 29.41 11.07 2.61
CA GLU A 13 29.89 10.05 3.54
C GLU A 13 28.85 9.76 4.62
N ASP A 14 28.15 10.78 5.12
CA ASP A 14 27.05 10.59 6.06
C ASP A 14 25.93 9.70 5.46
N GLN A 15 25.51 9.95 4.21
CA GLN A 15 24.47 9.16 3.53
C GLN A 15 24.90 7.72 3.25
N LYS A 16 26.18 7.47 2.90
CA LYS A 16 26.70 6.11 2.75
C LYS A 16 26.62 5.30 4.05
N ASN A 17 26.74 5.98 5.18
CA ASN A 17 26.70 5.37 6.50
C ASN A 17 25.27 5.19 7.05
N VAL A 18 24.24 5.67 6.34
CA VAL A 18 22.84 5.42 6.70
C VAL A 18 22.48 3.96 6.38
N PRO A 19 22.05 3.16 7.37
CA PRO A 19 21.63 1.79 7.12
C PRO A 19 20.42 1.73 6.19
N VAL A 20 20.49 0.89 5.15
CA VAL A 20 19.35 0.65 4.25
C VAL A 20 18.24 -0.08 5.01
N ARG A 21 17.10 0.59 5.17
CA ARG A 21 15.90 0.03 5.85
C ARG A 21 14.78 -0.36 4.89
N LEU A 22 14.82 0.13 3.66
CA LEU A 22 13.85 -0.17 2.61
C LEU A 22 14.45 -1.16 1.62
N GLN A 23 13.80 -2.31 1.41
CA GLN A 23 14.30 -3.40 0.57
C GLN A 23 13.37 -3.79 -0.58
N THR A 24 12.41 -2.92 -0.96
CA THR A 24 11.48 -3.13 -2.07
C THR A 24 10.63 -4.42 -1.95
N ASN A 25 9.79 -4.71 -2.93
CA ASN A 25 8.90 -5.88 -2.92
C ASN A 25 9.65 -7.22 -3.02
N GLU A 26 10.74 -7.24 -3.77
CA GLU A 26 11.51 -8.44 -4.09
C GLU A 26 12.03 -9.15 -2.84
N SER A 27 12.43 -8.39 -1.82
CA SER A 27 12.88 -8.92 -0.53
C SER A 27 11.76 -9.69 0.19
N CYS A 28 10.53 -9.16 0.16
CA CYS A 28 9.37 -9.74 0.82
C CYS A 28 8.88 -11.03 0.14
N PHE A 29 9.02 -11.09 -1.19
CA PHE A 29 8.52 -12.18 -2.04
C PHE A 29 9.20 -13.53 -1.85
N GLN A 30 10.40 -13.56 -1.24
CA GLN A 30 11.12 -14.80 -0.98
C GLN A 30 10.39 -15.67 0.07
N CYS A 31 9.86 -15.02 1.11
CA CYS A 31 9.19 -15.69 2.23
C CYS A 31 7.65 -15.62 2.13
N HIS A 32 7.07 -14.51 1.63
CA HIS A 32 5.62 -14.30 1.59
C HIS A 32 4.97 -14.73 0.26
N LYS A 33 5.20 -15.99 -0.16
CA LYS A 33 4.77 -16.51 -1.47
C LYS A 33 3.26 -16.43 -1.75
N PRO A 34 2.34 -16.72 -0.80
CA PRO A 34 0.90 -16.60 -1.04
C PRO A 34 0.49 -15.14 -1.29
N VAL A 35 1.00 -14.22 -0.46
CA VAL A 35 0.73 -12.78 -0.58
C VAL A 35 1.29 -12.24 -1.90
N ARG A 36 2.52 -12.62 -2.26
CA ARG A 36 3.13 -12.31 -3.57
C ARG A 36 2.18 -12.63 -4.72
N ARG A 37 1.57 -13.82 -4.69
CA ARG A 37 0.69 -14.29 -5.78
C ARG A 37 -0.55 -13.40 -5.94
N ILE A 38 -1.13 -12.96 -4.82
CA ILE A 38 -2.27 -12.06 -4.81
C ILE A 38 -1.84 -10.66 -5.26
N HIS A 39 -0.81 -10.10 -4.61
CA HIS A 39 -0.30 -8.76 -4.88
C HIS A 39 0.13 -8.55 -6.33
N LYS A 40 0.85 -9.51 -6.94
CA LYS A 40 1.30 -9.40 -8.33
C LYS A 40 0.15 -9.42 -9.35
N LYS A 41 -1.00 -10.00 -9.00
CA LYS A 41 -2.20 -10.01 -9.86
C LYS A 41 -3.04 -8.75 -9.69
N GLY A 42 -3.03 -8.16 -8.51
CA GLY A 42 -3.84 -6.99 -8.19
C GLY A 42 -3.37 -5.70 -8.85
N VAL A 43 -4.25 -4.69 -8.79
CA VAL A 43 -3.99 -3.34 -9.34
C VAL A 43 -2.87 -2.60 -8.62
N HIS A 44 -2.57 -2.98 -7.38
CA HIS A 44 -1.47 -2.40 -6.58
C HIS A 44 -0.11 -3.07 -6.81
N LYS A 45 0.05 -3.97 -7.80
CA LYS A 45 1.29 -4.71 -8.05
C LYS A 45 2.58 -3.87 -8.12
N SER A 46 2.49 -2.58 -8.48
CA SER A 46 3.60 -1.64 -8.56
C SER A 46 3.85 -0.82 -7.28
N VAL A 47 2.96 -0.91 -6.29
CA VAL A 47 3.12 -0.26 -4.98
C VAL A 47 4.01 -1.14 -4.11
N SER A 48 5.00 -0.54 -3.42
CA SER A 48 5.85 -1.30 -2.50
C SER A 48 5.05 -1.73 -1.26
N CYS A 49 5.31 -2.94 -0.75
CA CYS A 49 4.78 -3.45 0.52
C CYS A 49 5.04 -2.44 1.66
N GLU A 50 6.17 -1.75 1.60
CA GLU A 50 6.64 -0.80 2.59
C GLU A 50 5.84 0.52 2.59
N VAL A 51 5.10 0.83 1.51
CA VAL A 51 4.18 1.98 1.48
C VAL A 51 3.02 1.74 2.45
N CYS A 52 2.59 0.49 2.59
CA CYS A 52 1.49 0.10 3.48
C CYS A 52 1.99 -0.30 4.87
N HIS A 53 3.09 -1.05 4.93
CA HIS A 53 3.60 -1.64 6.18
C HIS A 53 4.77 -0.88 6.82
N GLY A 54 5.33 0.12 6.14
CA GLY A 54 6.58 0.78 6.55
C GLY A 54 7.82 -0.09 6.26
N PRO A 55 9.03 0.46 6.49
CA PRO A 55 10.25 -0.34 6.48
C PRO A 55 10.21 -1.32 7.65
N TYR A 56 10.34 -2.60 7.35
CA TYR A 56 10.28 -3.65 8.37
C TYR A 56 11.25 -4.80 8.06
N ALA A 57 12.38 -4.48 7.42
CA ALA A 57 13.40 -5.46 7.01
C ALA A 57 14.01 -6.23 8.20
N ASP A 58 13.99 -5.63 9.38
CA ASP A 58 14.54 -6.15 10.64
C ASP A 58 13.65 -7.19 11.33
N HIS A 59 12.48 -7.52 10.78
CA HIS A 59 11.62 -8.59 11.32
C HIS A 59 12.20 -10.00 11.16
N VAL A 60 13.29 -10.14 10.39
CA VAL A 60 14.09 -11.35 10.27
C VAL A 60 15.50 -11.05 10.73
N LYS A 61 16.02 -11.85 11.66
CA LYS A 61 17.41 -11.80 12.13
C LYS A 61 17.97 -13.21 12.17
N ASP A 62 19.16 -13.40 11.60
CA ASP A 62 19.85 -14.70 11.52
C ASP A 62 18.96 -15.83 10.96
N GLY A 63 18.18 -15.50 9.91
CA GLY A 63 17.23 -16.42 9.26
C GLY A 63 15.98 -16.73 10.08
N LYS A 64 15.83 -16.16 11.27
CA LYS A 64 14.68 -16.36 12.16
C LYS A 64 13.76 -15.15 12.12
N LYS A 65 12.46 -15.42 12.06
CA LYS A 65 11.42 -14.40 12.26
C LYS A 65 11.45 -13.94 13.72
N ILE A 66 11.71 -12.66 13.94
CA ILE A 66 11.73 -12.03 15.27
C ILE A 66 10.64 -10.95 15.43
N GLY A 67 9.93 -10.62 14.35
CA GLY A 67 8.84 -9.64 14.36
C GLY A 67 7.71 -10.00 13.40
N VAL A 68 6.61 -9.24 13.48
CA VAL A 68 5.48 -9.32 12.55
C VAL A 68 5.23 -7.92 12.03
N LEU A 69 5.04 -7.79 10.72
CA LEU A 69 4.74 -6.51 10.11
C LEU A 69 3.51 -5.90 10.78
N PRO A 70 3.54 -4.60 11.12
CA PRO A 70 2.36 -3.94 11.65
C PRO A 70 1.26 -3.96 10.58
N VAL A 71 0.08 -4.44 10.98
CA VAL A 71 -1.13 -4.43 10.15
C VAL A 71 -2.02 -3.33 10.67
N LYS A 72 -2.30 -2.34 9.82
CA LYS A 72 -3.26 -1.27 10.14
C LYS A 72 -4.67 -1.86 10.19
N LYS A 73 -5.44 -1.49 11.22
CA LYS A 73 -6.80 -1.99 11.46
C LYS A 73 -7.75 -0.84 11.76
N GLY A 74 -9.05 -1.08 11.59
CA GLY A 74 -10.09 -0.09 11.93
C GLY A 74 -9.93 1.23 11.16
N LYS A 75 -9.91 2.36 11.87
CA LYS A 75 -9.75 3.67 11.21
C LYS A 75 -8.37 3.85 10.56
N GLU A 76 -7.33 3.19 11.09
CA GLU A 76 -5.97 3.34 10.53
C GLU A 76 -5.84 2.80 9.10
N ILE A 77 -6.52 1.69 8.77
CA ILE A 77 -6.49 1.15 7.41
C ILE A 77 -7.22 2.09 6.45
N THR A 78 -8.32 2.71 6.88
CA THR A 78 -9.03 3.72 6.10
C THR A 78 -8.13 4.94 5.83
N HIS A 79 -7.44 5.44 6.86
CA HIS A 79 -6.48 6.54 6.69
C HIS A 79 -5.34 6.17 5.74
N LEU A 80 -4.84 4.93 5.79
CA LEU A 80 -3.78 4.45 4.91
C LEU A 80 -4.21 4.51 3.44
N CYS A 81 -5.38 3.94 3.10
CA CYS A 81 -5.92 3.95 1.74
C CYS A 81 -6.15 5.37 1.22
N LEU A 82 -6.69 6.25 2.08
CA LEU A 82 -6.99 7.63 1.74
C LEU A 82 -5.76 8.52 1.48
N ARG A 83 -4.54 8.07 1.80
CA ARG A 83 -3.29 8.77 1.37
C ARG A 83 -3.16 8.88 -0.15
N CYS A 84 -3.82 7.99 -0.89
CA CYS A 84 -3.85 8.00 -2.35
C CYS A 84 -5.26 8.15 -2.91
N HIS A 85 -6.24 7.49 -2.28
CA HIS A 85 -7.60 7.40 -2.80
C HIS A 85 -8.53 8.52 -2.33
N ASN A 86 -8.07 9.48 -1.52
CA ASN A 86 -8.94 10.56 -1.10
C ASN A 86 -9.20 11.55 -2.25
N LYS A 87 -10.48 11.83 -2.51
CA LYS A 87 -10.95 12.76 -3.56
C LYS A 87 -10.33 14.16 -3.44
N VAL A 88 -9.97 14.61 -2.23
CA VAL A 88 -9.30 15.91 -2.01
C VAL A 88 -7.93 16.01 -2.69
N ILE A 89 -7.28 14.88 -2.97
CA ILE A 89 -5.96 14.87 -3.61
C ILE A 89 -6.14 15.04 -5.13
N GLN A 90 -6.09 16.29 -5.61
CA GLN A 90 -6.28 16.63 -7.02
C GLN A 90 -5.07 16.27 -7.91
N ALA A 91 -3.88 16.16 -7.32
CA ALA A 91 -2.65 15.83 -8.05
C ALA A 91 -2.54 14.35 -8.48
N ARG A 92 -3.49 13.49 -8.09
CA ARG A 92 -3.47 12.06 -8.47
C ARG A 92 -4.15 11.87 -9.83
N PRO A 93 -3.49 11.19 -10.80
CA PRO A 93 -4.11 10.94 -12.10
C PRO A 93 -5.38 10.09 -11.94
N ARG A 94 -6.53 10.65 -12.33
CA ARG A 94 -7.84 9.99 -12.17
C ARG A 94 -8.00 8.73 -13.03
N THR A 95 -7.20 8.62 -14.10
CA THR A 95 -7.18 7.48 -15.01
C THR A 95 -6.54 6.24 -14.38
N SER A 96 -5.51 6.41 -13.53
CA SER A 96 -4.78 5.32 -12.90
C SER A 96 -5.11 5.11 -11.42
N ILE A 97 -5.54 6.16 -10.71
CA ILE A 97 -5.89 6.10 -9.29
C ILE A 97 -7.33 6.58 -9.13
N LYS A 98 -8.24 5.62 -8.91
CA LYS A 98 -9.62 5.92 -8.54
C LYS A 98 -9.64 6.60 -7.17
N VAL A 99 -10.42 7.65 -7.01
CA VAL A 99 -10.55 8.34 -5.74
C VAL A 99 -11.99 8.35 -5.24
N VAL A 100 -12.16 8.43 -3.94
CA VAL A 100 -13.42 8.36 -3.23
C VAL A 100 -13.53 9.51 -2.22
N GLY A 101 -14.74 10.02 -2.03
CA GLY A 101 -15.10 10.89 -0.92
C GLY A 101 -15.63 10.05 0.24
N MET A 102 -15.34 10.46 1.47
CA MET A 102 -15.93 9.87 2.66
C MET A 102 -16.70 10.96 3.41
N PRO A 103 -17.96 10.70 3.84
CA PRO A 103 -18.63 9.39 3.90
C PRO A 103 -19.37 8.98 2.62
N GLU A 104 -19.33 9.77 1.54
CA GLU A 104 -20.20 9.60 0.37
C GLU A 104 -20.06 8.22 -0.27
N HIS A 105 -18.84 7.69 -0.36
CA HIS A 105 -18.58 6.36 -0.93
C HIS A 105 -19.33 5.24 -0.19
N LEU A 106 -19.39 5.28 1.14
CA LEU A 106 -20.13 4.28 1.92
C LEU A 106 -21.64 4.45 1.76
N GLN A 107 -22.10 5.70 1.69
CA GLN A 107 -23.52 6.02 1.48
C GLN A 107 -24.01 5.54 0.11
N GLU A 108 -23.25 5.79 -0.96
CA GLU A 108 -23.56 5.31 -2.32
C GLU A 108 -23.65 3.78 -2.41
N LYS A 109 -22.90 3.08 -1.55
CA LYS A 109 -22.93 1.61 -1.45
C LYS A 109 -23.97 1.09 -0.45
N HIS A 110 -24.74 1.97 0.17
CA HIS A 110 -25.78 1.62 1.14
C HIS A 110 -25.26 0.76 2.30
N VAL A 111 -24.04 1.06 2.77
CA VAL A 111 -23.41 0.39 3.92
C VAL A 111 -23.24 1.34 5.12
N ARG A 112 -22.91 0.77 6.28
CA ARG A 112 -22.70 1.52 7.52
C ARG A 112 -21.50 2.46 7.39
N ILE A 113 -21.60 3.66 7.95
CA ILE A 113 -20.55 4.69 7.87
C ILE A 113 -19.28 4.31 8.65
N GLU A 114 -19.38 3.35 9.57
CA GLU A 114 -18.27 2.81 10.34
C GLU A 114 -17.49 1.73 9.58
N ASN A 115 -17.99 1.28 8.43
CA ASN A 115 -17.30 0.27 7.65
C ASN A 115 -15.94 0.77 7.18
N THR A 116 -14.97 -0.14 7.18
CA THR A 116 -13.59 0.13 6.78
C THR A 116 -13.31 -0.49 5.41
N CYS A 117 -12.32 0.06 4.70
CA CYS A 117 -12.02 -0.35 3.32
C CYS A 117 -11.76 -1.86 3.19
N ASP A 118 -11.09 -2.46 4.17
CA ASP A 118 -10.71 -3.88 4.22
C ASP A 118 -11.87 -4.85 4.48
N GLN A 119 -13.07 -4.35 4.75
CA GLN A 119 -14.27 -5.19 4.87
C GLN A 119 -14.90 -5.53 3.51
N CYS A 120 -14.63 -4.74 2.48
CA CYS A 120 -15.15 -4.94 1.12
C CYS A 120 -14.04 -5.07 0.06
N HIS A 121 -12.88 -4.46 0.29
CA HIS A 121 -11.72 -4.51 -0.60
C HIS A 121 -10.62 -5.39 0.00
N MET A 122 -10.15 -6.39 -0.74
CA MET A 122 -9.04 -7.22 -0.27
C MET A 122 -7.73 -6.42 -0.25
N VAL A 123 -7.09 -6.25 0.90
CA VAL A 123 -5.93 -5.32 1.07
C VAL A 123 -4.75 -5.57 0.11
N HIS A 124 -4.49 -6.81 -0.27
CA HIS A 124 -3.40 -7.18 -1.18
C HIS A 124 -3.82 -7.21 -2.66
N ASP A 125 -5.12 -7.10 -2.94
CA ASP A 125 -5.69 -6.94 -4.27
C ASP A 125 -7.09 -6.31 -4.13
N PRO A 126 -7.21 -4.97 -4.07
CA PRO A 126 -8.43 -4.29 -3.63
C PRO A 126 -9.70 -4.62 -4.43
N LEU A 127 -9.57 -5.16 -5.64
CA LEU A 127 -10.70 -5.52 -6.48
C LEU A 127 -11.01 -7.02 -6.50
N LEU A 128 -10.20 -7.86 -5.84
CA LEU A 128 -10.34 -9.32 -5.91
C LEU A 128 -11.75 -9.80 -5.56
N TRP A 129 -12.25 -9.44 -4.36
CA TRP A 129 -13.57 -9.87 -3.91
C TRP A 129 -14.70 -9.26 -4.75
N ILE A 130 -14.52 -8.01 -5.21
CA ILE A 130 -15.51 -7.31 -6.04
C ILE A 130 -15.64 -7.99 -7.40
N ASN A 131 -14.51 -8.33 -8.02
CA ASN A 131 -14.48 -9.01 -9.31
C ASN A 131 -15.05 -10.43 -9.19
N GLN A 132 -14.72 -11.15 -8.12
CA GLN A 132 -15.32 -12.46 -7.84
C GLN A 132 -16.84 -12.37 -7.66
N ALA A 133 -17.32 -11.38 -6.89
CA ALA A 133 -18.76 -11.17 -6.71
C ALA A 133 -19.44 -10.85 -8.05
N LYS A 134 -18.85 -9.98 -8.88
CA LYS A 134 -19.34 -9.64 -10.23
C LYS A 134 -19.42 -10.86 -11.15
N GLU A 135 -18.38 -11.69 -11.16
CA GLU A 135 -18.35 -12.95 -11.92
C GLU A 135 -19.47 -13.90 -11.48
N MET A 136 -19.70 -14.05 -10.16
CA MET A 136 -20.74 -14.91 -9.61
C MET A 136 -22.16 -14.45 -9.99
N ILE A 137 -22.40 -13.14 -10.08
CA ILE A 137 -23.71 -12.56 -10.41
C ILE A 137 -23.88 -12.28 -11.92
N GLY A 138 -22.89 -12.65 -12.75
CA GLY A 138 -22.97 -12.51 -14.20
C GLY A 138 -22.82 -11.07 -14.73
N ILE A 139 -22.32 -10.14 -13.92
CA ILE A 139 -22.07 -8.75 -14.34
C ILE A 139 -20.63 -8.65 -14.85
N LYS A 140 -20.45 -8.42 -16.15
CA LYS A 140 -19.15 -8.00 -16.71
C LYS A 140 -19.08 -6.48 -16.71
N GLU A 141 -18.03 -5.90 -16.14
CA GLU A 141 -17.74 -4.48 -16.34
C GLU A 141 -17.18 -4.27 -17.75
N GLU A 142 -17.73 -3.30 -18.47
CA GLU A 142 -17.06 -2.72 -19.65
C GLU A 142 -15.83 -1.95 -19.17
N MET A 143 -14.68 -2.26 -19.78
CA MET A 143 -13.38 -1.65 -19.47
C MET A 143 -13.31 -0.17 -19.82
#